data_AF-A0A258UVQ0-F1
#
_entry.id   AF-A0A258UVQ0-F1
#
_cell.length_a   1.000
_cell.length_b   1.000
_cell.length_c   1.000
_cell.angle_alpha   90.00
_cell.angle_beta   90.00
_cell.angle_gamma   90.00
#
_symmetry.space_group_name_H-M   'P 1'
#
loop_
_entity.id
_entity.type
_entity.pdbx_description
1 polymer ?
#
loop_
_entity_poly.entity_id
_entity_poly.type
_entity_poly.pdbx_seq_one_letter_code
_entity_poly.pdbx_strand_id
1 'polypeptide(L)'
;MKTRMPFGMIEATGLPVAGKVKAARRESRKRVRKVNLRAAFNPRRAMEGLDLPLPEGAVRLVLPWPPSQLNPNARVGHPARKAKYARDYRQVCWSETLATFGCDGGRRLFPGTGRLAIRLDLFPPDRRVRDDDNAESAFKAGRDGVADALKVDDARFQMNRFLHIDSPRACVVLTFLCASTCTSTPSN
;
A
#
# COMPACT_ATOMS: atom_id res chain seq x y z
N MET A 1 -100.00 -18.14 -7.08
CA MET A 1 -99.83 -16.70 -6.81
C MET A 1 -98.34 -16.38 -6.71
N LYS A 2 -97.86 -15.55 -7.64
CA LYS A 2 -96.51 -14.95 -7.63
C LYS A 2 -96.44 -13.89 -6.53
N THR A 3 -95.35 -13.83 -5.78
CA THR A 3 -94.44 -12.67 -5.56
C THR A 3 -93.84 -12.70 -4.15
N ARG A 4 -92.50 -12.69 -4.07
CA ARG A 4 -91.72 -11.55 -3.58
C ARG A 4 -90.23 -11.82 -3.82
N MET A 5 -89.58 -10.80 -4.38
CA MET A 5 -88.15 -10.72 -4.71
C MET A 5 -87.33 -10.27 -3.46
N PRO A 6 -86.05 -9.88 -3.57
CA PRO A 6 -84.92 -10.59 -3.01
C PRO A 6 -84.29 -9.83 -1.83
N PHE A 7 -83.49 -10.48 -0.99
CA PHE A 7 -82.79 -9.78 0.08
C PHE A 7 -81.36 -10.28 0.23
N GLY A 8 -80.42 -9.33 0.21
CA GLY A 8 -79.19 -9.46 0.98
C GLY A 8 -77.94 -9.84 0.22
N MET A 9 -77.48 -8.94 -0.64
CA MET A 9 -76.08 -8.74 -0.96
C MET A 9 -75.31 -8.49 0.36
N ILE A 10 -74.37 -9.35 0.73
CA ILE A 10 -73.29 -8.99 1.66
C ILE A 10 -71.99 -9.46 1.04
N GLU A 11 -71.27 -8.50 0.48
CA GLU A 11 -69.91 -8.67 0.00
C GLU A 11 -68.98 -9.04 1.16
N ALA A 12 -68.39 -10.22 1.10
CA ALA A 12 -67.25 -10.56 1.93
C ALA A 12 -65.99 -9.90 1.32
N THR A 13 -65.75 -8.64 1.68
CA THR A 13 -64.46 -7.97 1.48
C THR A 13 -63.42 -8.63 2.39
N GLY A 14 -62.82 -9.70 1.90
CA GLY A 14 -61.63 -10.30 2.50
C GLY A 14 -60.44 -9.35 2.33
N LEU A 15 -60.16 -8.55 3.36
CA LEU A 15 -58.89 -7.84 3.52
C LEU A 15 -57.72 -8.85 3.53
N PRO A 16 -56.69 -8.70 2.70
CA PRO A 16 -55.46 -9.46 2.88
C PRO A 16 -54.75 -8.98 4.15
N VAL A 17 -54.58 -9.90 5.10
CA VAL A 17 -53.88 -9.70 6.36
C VAL A 17 -52.44 -9.28 6.10
N ALA A 18 -52.02 -8.24 6.85
CA ALA A 18 -50.73 -7.57 6.78
C ALA A 18 -49.52 -8.53 6.66
N GLY A 19 -48.64 -8.17 5.73
CA GLY A 19 -47.44 -8.92 5.39
C GLY A 19 -46.41 -8.98 6.51
N LYS A 20 -45.72 -10.11 6.59
CA LYS A 20 -44.34 -10.15 7.11
C LYS A 20 -43.40 -9.99 5.92
N VAL A 21 -43.18 -8.75 5.51
CA VAL A 21 -42.05 -8.42 4.64
C VAL A 21 -40.80 -8.64 5.47
N LYS A 22 -40.07 -9.73 5.23
CA LYS A 22 -38.72 -9.89 5.78
C LYS A 22 -37.93 -8.70 5.26
N ALA A 23 -37.59 -7.77 6.15
CA ALA A 23 -36.69 -6.67 5.84
C ALA A 23 -35.38 -7.29 5.34
N ALA A 24 -35.19 -7.29 4.02
CA ALA A 24 -33.94 -7.63 3.39
C ALA A 24 -32.93 -6.63 3.92
N ARG A 25 -32.15 -7.04 4.92
CA ARG A 25 -31.03 -6.29 5.46
C ARG A 25 -30.14 -6.01 4.27
N ARG A 26 -30.21 -4.79 3.74
CA ARG A 26 -29.33 -4.26 2.70
C ARG A 26 -27.93 -4.31 3.30
N GLU A 27 -27.27 -5.44 3.13
CA GLU A 27 -25.87 -5.57 3.44
C GLU A 27 -25.15 -4.78 2.35
N SER A 28 -24.99 -3.49 2.62
CA SER A 28 -24.21 -2.56 1.83
C SER A 28 -22.78 -3.07 1.80
N ARG A 29 -22.51 -4.06 0.96
CA ARG A 29 -21.17 -4.52 0.62
C ARG A 29 -20.49 -3.33 -0.03
N LYS A 30 -19.81 -2.50 0.78
CA LYS A 30 -18.89 -1.47 0.31
C LYS A 30 -18.00 -2.17 -0.69
N ARG A 31 -18.20 -1.86 -1.98
CA ARG A 31 -17.41 -2.42 -3.07
C ARG A 31 -15.99 -1.95 -2.79
N VAL A 32 -15.15 -2.83 -2.23
CA VAL A 32 -13.75 -2.53 -1.96
C VAL A 32 -13.13 -2.35 -3.34
N ARG A 33 -12.99 -1.08 -3.77
CA ARG A 33 -12.30 -0.76 -5.02
C ARG A 33 -10.91 -1.35 -4.88
N LYS A 34 -10.55 -2.30 -5.74
CA LYS A 34 -9.16 -2.77 -5.84
C LYS A 34 -8.34 -1.55 -6.26
N VAL A 35 -7.64 -0.93 -5.32
CA VAL A 35 -6.69 0.12 -5.64
C VAL A 35 -5.53 -0.55 -6.35
N ASN A 36 -5.37 -0.27 -7.63
CA ASN A 36 -4.18 -0.65 -8.35
C ASN A 36 -3.04 0.25 -7.84
N LEU A 37 -2.25 -0.26 -6.90
CA LEU A 37 -1.16 0.48 -6.24
C LEU A 37 -0.19 1.09 -7.26
N ARG A 38 0.00 0.43 -8.42
CA ARG A 38 0.90 0.90 -9.48
C ARG A 38 0.33 2.06 -10.29
N ALA A 39 -0.98 2.07 -10.56
CA ALA A 39 -1.61 3.12 -11.36
C ALA A 39 -1.81 4.45 -10.59
N ALA A 40 -1.80 4.39 -9.25
CA ALA A 40 -2.07 5.54 -8.40
C ALA A 40 -0.81 6.30 -7.94
N PHE A 41 0.36 5.67 -8.02
CA PHE A 41 1.60 6.21 -7.47
C PHE A 41 2.43 6.93 -8.54
N ASN A 42 2.87 8.16 -8.24
CA ASN A 42 3.80 8.91 -9.08
C ASN A 42 5.02 9.36 -8.25
N PRO A 43 6.22 8.79 -8.49
CA PRO A 43 7.39 9.07 -7.67
C PRO A 43 7.88 10.51 -7.79
N ARG A 44 7.73 11.16 -8.96
CA ARG A 44 8.14 12.56 -9.15
C ARG A 44 7.30 13.51 -8.30
N ARG A 45 5.97 13.34 -8.37
CA ARG A 45 5.04 14.14 -7.55
C ARG A 45 5.25 13.90 -6.05
N ALA A 46 5.55 12.67 -5.67
CA ALA A 46 5.84 12.34 -4.28
C ALA A 46 7.09 13.05 -3.73
N MET A 47 8.05 13.40 -4.58
CA MET A 47 9.28 14.12 -4.20
C MET A 47 9.21 15.64 -4.36
N GLU A 48 8.17 16.17 -5.00
CA GLU A 48 8.06 17.59 -5.32
C GLU A 48 8.11 18.46 -4.06
N GLY A 49 9.05 19.40 -3.99
CA GLY A 49 9.26 20.29 -2.84
C GLY A 49 9.70 19.58 -1.55
N LEU A 50 10.20 18.34 -1.62
CA LEU A 50 10.75 17.63 -0.47
C LEU A 50 12.26 17.84 -0.41
N ASP A 51 12.71 18.59 0.60
CA ASP A 51 14.13 18.80 0.87
C ASP A 51 14.66 17.73 1.83
N LEU A 52 14.89 16.53 1.29
CA LEU A 52 15.58 15.46 2.03
C LEU A 52 17.07 15.48 1.68
N PRO A 53 17.97 15.48 2.68
CA PRO A 53 19.40 15.52 2.44
C PRO A 53 19.82 14.35 1.55
N LEU A 54 20.52 14.66 0.47
CA LEU A 54 21.09 13.68 -0.45
C LEU A 54 22.61 13.90 -0.45
N PRO A 55 23.37 13.18 0.41
CA PRO A 55 24.80 13.33 0.41
C PRO A 55 25.38 12.92 -0.93
N GLU A 56 26.57 13.43 -1.25
CA GLU A 56 27.24 13.14 -2.51
C GLU A 56 27.44 11.63 -2.68
N GLY A 57 27.14 11.14 -3.89
CA GLY A 57 27.20 9.70 -4.18
C GLY A 57 26.04 8.87 -3.61
N ALA A 58 25.05 9.48 -2.93
CA ALA A 58 23.85 8.75 -2.53
C ALA A 58 22.86 8.59 -3.70
N VAL A 59 22.14 7.46 -3.71
CA VAL A 59 21.08 7.20 -4.69
C VAL A 59 19.74 7.07 -3.99
N ARG A 60 18.68 7.58 -4.62
CA ARG A 60 17.34 7.64 -4.05
C ARG A 60 16.35 6.77 -4.82
N LEU A 61 15.54 6.03 -4.07
CA LEU A 61 14.43 5.23 -4.55
C LEU A 61 13.15 5.71 -3.86
N VAL A 62 12.09 5.90 -4.64
CA VAL A 62 10.79 6.37 -4.14
C VAL A 62 9.76 5.27 -4.40
N LEU A 63 9.09 4.84 -3.36
CA LEU A 63 8.13 3.74 -3.37
C LEU A 63 6.76 4.19 -2.88
N PRO A 64 5.68 3.51 -3.30
CA PRO A 64 4.35 3.78 -2.76
C PRO A 64 4.25 3.41 -1.28
N TRP A 65 3.42 4.12 -0.54
CA TRP A 65 3.09 3.77 0.85
C TRP A 65 2.45 2.37 0.95
N PRO A 66 2.79 1.56 1.97
CA PRO A 66 2.23 0.23 2.13
C PRO A 66 0.71 0.26 2.33
N PRO A 67 -0.04 -0.69 1.74
CA PRO A 67 -1.48 -0.81 1.96
C PRO A 67 -1.80 -1.04 3.44
N SER A 68 -2.89 -0.45 3.93
CA SER A 68 -3.27 -0.49 5.36
C SER A 68 -3.50 -1.91 5.89
N GLN A 69 -3.78 -2.88 5.02
CA GLN A 69 -3.94 -4.29 5.37
C GLN A 69 -2.62 -4.97 5.80
N LEU A 70 -1.47 -4.37 5.50
CA LEU A 70 -0.16 -4.88 5.93
C LEU A 70 0.22 -4.45 7.34
N ASN A 71 -0.48 -3.46 7.91
CA ASN A 71 -0.25 -3.06 9.29
C ASN A 71 -0.40 -4.28 10.22
N PRO A 72 0.53 -4.53 11.16
CA PRO A 72 0.45 -5.63 12.11
C PRO A 72 -0.88 -5.65 12.89
N ASN A 73 -1.39 -4.47 13.25
CA ASN A 73 -2.64 -4.29 13.99
C ASN A 73 -3.89 -4.31 13.10
N ALA A 74 -3.74 -4.51 11.79
CA ALA A 74 -4.89 -4.63 10.90
C ALA A 74 -5.62 -5.94 11.17
N ARG A 75 -6.92 -5.85 11.46
CA ARG A 75 -7.82 -7.01 11.60
C ARG A 75 -8.17 -7.60 10.23
N VAL A 76 -7.19 -8.22 9.58
CA VAL A 76 -7.37 -8.97 8.33
C VAL A 76 -7.71 -10.40 8.70
N GLY A 77 -9.01 -10.72 8.78
CA GLY A 77 -9.48 -11.98 9.39
C GLY A 77 -8.85 -13.30 8.87
N HIS A 78 -8.34 -13.35 7.63
CA HIS A 78 -7.65 -14.53 7.10
C HIS A 78 -6.20 -14.22 6.71
N PRO A 79 -5.19 -14.95 7.22
CA PRO A 79 -3.77 -14.76 6.88
C PRO A 79 -3.47 -14.79 5.38
N ALA A 80 -4.16 -15.67 4.64
CA ALA A 80 -4.03 -15.75 3.18
C ALA A 80 -4.36 -14.43 2.46
N ARG A 81 -5.28 -13.62 3.00
CA ARG A 81 -5.59 -12.31 2.44
C ARG A 81 -4.45 -11.32 2.69
N LYS A 82 -3.85 -11.34 3.88
CA LYS A 82 -2.68 -10.52 4.21
C LYS A 82 -1.49 -10.87 3.31
N ALA A 83 -1.24 -12.17 3.12
CA ALA A 83 -0.19 -12.67 2.21
C ALA A 83 -0.39 -12.17 0.77
N LYS A 84 -1.63 -12.11 0.28
CA LYS A 84 -1.92 -11.53 -1.04
C LYS A 84 -1.50 -10.06 -1.13
N TYR A 85 -1.86 -9.23 -0.15
CA TYR A 85 -1.43 -7.82 -0.15
C TYR A 85 0.09 -7.69 -0.05
N ALA A 86 0.75 -8.57 0.69
CA ALA A 86 2.21 -8.55 0.83
C ALA A 86 2.90 -8.88 -0.50
N ARG A 87 2.41 -9.91 -1.20
CA ARG A 87 2.89 -10.28 -2.54
C ARG A 87 2.67 -9.17 -3.56
N ASP A 88 1.46 -8.61 -3.60
CA ASP A 88 1.11 -7.53 -4.53
C ASP A 88 2.00 -6.30 -4.28
N TYR A 89 2.22 -5.95 -3.01
CA TYR A 89 3.08 -4.81 -2.64
C TYR A 89 4.56 -5.07 -2.95
N ARG A 90 5.09 -6.25 -2.61
CA ARG A 90 6.46 -6.67 -2.96
C ARG A 90 6.72 -6.54 -4.46
N GLN A 91 5.79 -7.02 -5.29
CA GLN A 91 5.90 -6.95 -6.75
C GLN A 91 5.92 -5.51 -7.27
N VAL A 92 5.10 -4.62 -6.70
CA VAL A 92 5.11 -3.19 -7.05
C VAL A 92 6.47 -2.58 -6.70
N CYS A 93 6.95 -2.77 -5.47
CA CYS A 93 8.25 -2.25 -5.04
C CYS A 93 9.40 -2.78 -5.89
N TRP A 94 9.38 -4.07 -6.23
CA TRP A 94 10.35 -4.68 -7.13
C TRP A 94 10.37 -3.99 -8.50
N SER A 95 9.19 -3.76 -9.10
CA SER A 95 9.09 -3.13 -10.41
C SER A 95 9.55 -1.66 -10.42
N GLU A 96 9.24 -0.89 -9.37
CA GLU A 96 9.69 0.50 -9.22
C GLU A 96 11.20 0.58 -8.99
N THR A 97 11.76 -0.39 -8.27
CA THR A 97 13.20 -0.50 -8.05
C THR A 97 13.93 -0.74 -9.37
N LEU A 98 13.47 -1.69 -10.18
CA LEU A 98 14.04 -1.92 -11.51
C LEU A 98 13.84 -0.74 -12.46
N ALA A 99 12.72 -0.02 -12.37
CA ALA A 99 12.52 1.20 -13.16
C ALA A 99 13.52 2.30 -12.78
N THR A 100 13.95 2.35 -11.52
CA THR A 100 14.89 3.36 -11.01
C THR A 100 16.34 2.99 -11.31
N PHE A 101 16.72 1.73 -11.09
CA PHE A 101 18.12 1.27 -11.17
C PHE A 101 18.46 0.54 -12.47
N GLY A 102 17.46 0.20 -13.29
CA GLY A 102 17.62 -0.59 -14.51
C GLY A 102 17.65 -2.10 -14.26
N CYS A 103 17.76 -2.85 -15.36
CA CYS A 103 17.70 -4.33 -15.36
C CYS A 103 18.92 -5.00 -14.73
N ASP A 104 20.02 -4.27 -14.53
CA ASP A 104 21.21 -4.78 -13.86
C ASP A 104 21.06 -4.80 -12.32
N GLY A 105 19.94 -4.31 -11.79
CA GLY A 105 19.63 -4.31 -10.37
C GLY A 105 20.55 -3.40 -9.57
N GLY A 106 21.12 -2.35 -10.17
CA GLY A 106 22.04 -1.47 -9.47
C GLY A 106 23.35 -2.15 -9.06
N ARG A 107 23.72 -3.28 -9.70
CA ARG A 107 24.96 -4.02 -9.45
C ARG A 107 26.23 -3.16 -9.64
N ARG A 108 26.13 -2.09 -10.43
CA ARG A 108 27.18 -1.08 -10.61
C ARG A 108 27.25 -0.05 -9.48
N LEU A 109 26.16 0.14 -8.75
CA LEU A 109 25.99 1.17 -7.73
C LEU A 109 26.23 0.64 -6.32
N PHE A 110 25.91 -0.63 -6.08
CA PHE A 110 26.03 -1.25 -4.76
C PHE A 110 27.20 -2.24 -4.71
N PRO A 111 28.07 -2.16 -3.69
CA PRO A 111 29.15 -3.12 -3.54
C PRO A 111 28.61 -4.54 -3.33
N GLY A 112 29.31 -5.53 -3.89
CA GLY A 112 28.93 -6.94 -3.77
C GLY A 112 28.98 -7.48 -2.33
N THR A 113 29.73 -6.81 -1.43
CA THR A 113 29.91 -7.18 -0.03
C THR A 113 29.77 -5.97 0.90
N GLY A 114 29.62 -6.20 2.21
CA GLY A 114 29.54 -5.15 3.22
C GLY A 114 28.11 -4.66 3.52
N ARG A 115 27.96 -3.86 4.58
CA ARG A 115 26.65 -3.34 5.01
C ARG A 115 26.25 -2.13 4.17
N LEU A 116 24.97 -2.06 3.81
CA LEU A 116 24.39 -0.94 3.07
C LEU A 116 23.66 -0.02 4.05
N ALA A 117 24.20 1.18 4.25
CA ALA A 117 23.54 2.21 5.04
C ALA A 117 22.39 2.82 4.23
N ILE A 118 21.18 2.69 4.75
CA ILE A 118 19.95 3.17 4.11
C ILE A 118 19.24 4.10 5.08
N ARG A 119 18.93 5.31 4.62
CA ARG A 119 17.98 6.20 5.28
C ARG A 119 16.58 5.91 4.71
N LEU A 120 15.66 5.54 5.59
CA LEU A 120 14.28 5.20 5.27
C LEU A 120 13.36 6.32 5.78
N ASP A 121 12.89 7.19 4.90
CA ASP A 121 11.94 8.24 5.22
C ASP A 121 10.52 7.78 4.86
N LEU A 122 9.65 7.67 5.86
CA LEU A 122 8.28 7.18 5.77
C LEU A 122 7.32 8.38 5.78
N PHE A 123 6.60 8.62 4.68
CA PHE A 123 5.60 9.68 4.55
C PHE A 123 4.18 9.10 4.49
N PRO A 124 3.44 9.06 5.61
CA PRO A 124 2.10 8.50 5.64
C PRO A 124 1.14 9.24 4.69
N PRO A 125 0.02 8.62 4.29
CA PRO A 125 -0.98 9.25 3.43
C PRO A 125 -1.86 10.28 4.16
N ASP A 126 -1.89 10.25 5.49
CA ASP A 126 -2.67 11.14 6.33
C ASP A 126 -1.88 11.47 7.62
N ARG A 127 -2.32 12.52 8.34
CA ARG A 127 -1.67 13.00 9.56
C ARG A 127 -2.08 12.25 10.83
N ARG A 128 -2.66 11.05 10.71
CA ARG A 128 -2.99 10.26 11.90
C ARG A 128 -1.71 9.80 12.57
N VAL A 129 -1.69 9.93 13.89
CA VAL A 129 -0.63 9.40 14.74
C VAL A 129 -0.48 7.91 14.45
N ARG A 130 0.75 7.49 14.17
CA ARG A 130 1.16 6.11 13.92
C ARG A 130 2.45 5.87 14.68
N ASP A 131 2.60 4.67 15.18
CA ASP A 131 3.86 4.23 15.76
C ASP A 131 4.87 3.92 14.63
N ASP A 132 6.14 4.23 14.88
CA ASP A 132 7.22 4.03 13.91
C ASP A 132 7.40 2.55 13.54
N ASP A 133 7.29 1.66 14.52
CA ASP A 133 7.41 0.21 14.37
C ASP A 133 6.27 -0.37 13.51
N ASN A 134 5.06 0.18 13.63
CA ASN A 134 3.90 -0.19 12.82
C ASN A 134 4.10 0.21 11.36
N ALA A 135 4.67 1.40 11.11
CA ALA A 135 4.98 1.86 9.77
C ALA A 135 6.11 1.02 9.12
N GLU A 136 7.17 0.74 9.87
CA GLU A 136 8.26 -0.13 9.42
C GLU A 136 7.79 -1.56 9.13
N SER A 137 7.00 -2.13 10.04
CA SER A 137 6.46 -3.49 9.91
C SER A 137 5.58 -3.62 8.67
N ALA A 138 4.77 -2.60 8.36
CA ALA A 138 3.95 -2.58 7.15
C ALA A 138 4.81 -2.51 5.87
N PHE A 139 5.97 -1.85 5.93
CA PHE A 139 6.91 -1.71 4.82
C PHE A 139 7.78 -2.96 4.58
N LYS A 140 7.81 -3.94 5.48
CA LYS A 140 8.66 -5.14 5.36
C LYS A 140 8.58 -5.83 3.99
N ALA A 141 7.37 -6.03 3.46
CA ALA A 141 7.21 -6.63 2.13
C ALA A 141 7.78 -5.77 1.00
N GLY A 142 7.81 -4.44 1.17
CA GLY A 142 8.45 -3.51 0.23
C GLY A 142 9.96 -3.61 0.27
N ARG A 143 10.56 -3.66 1.47
CA ARG A 143 12.00 -3.93 1.67
C ARG A 143 12.44 -5.19 0.95
N ASP A 144 11.69 -6.29 1.09
CA ASP A 144 12.05 -7.54 0.43
C ASP A 144 11.98 -7.43 -1.10
N GLY A 145 11.02 -6.65 -1.62
CA GLY A 145 10.90 -6.41 -3.06
C GLY A 145 12.08 -5.60 -3.62
N VAL A 146 12.59 -4.64 -2.84
CA VAL A 146 13.80 -3.89 -3.17
C VAL A 146 15.03 -4.81 -3.17
N ALA A 147 15.17 -5.64 -2.14
CA ALA A 147 16.27 -6.61 -2.04
C ALA A 147 16.30 -7.58 -3.24
N ASP A 148 15.13 -8.13 -3.61
CA ASP A 148 14.99 -8.99 -4.79
C ASP A 148 15.38 -8.29 -6.10
N ALA A 149 14.97 -7.03 -6.25
CA ALA A 149 15.25 -6.25 -7.45
C ALA A 149 16.73 -5.89 -7.57
N LEU A 150 17.36 -5.54 -6.44
CA LEU A 150 18.78 -5.22 -6.38
C LEU A 150 19.68 -6.48 -6.39
N LYS A 151 19.10 -7.67 -6.21
CA LYS A 151 19.82 -8.94 -6.02
C LYS A 151 20.84 -8.85 -4.86
N VAL A 152 20.45 -8.14 -3.81
CA VAL A 152 21.23 -7.96 -2.58
C VAL A 152 20.50 -8.64 -1.44
N ASP A 153 21.26 -9.32 -0.58
CA ASP A 153 20.74 -9.88 0.66
C ASP A 153 20.20 -8.76 1.59
N ASP A 154 18.94 -8.88 2.00
CA ASP A 154 18.28 -7.91 2.86
C ASP A 154 18.91 -7.84 4.26
N ALA A 155 19.66 -8.86 4.68
CA ALA A 155 20.45 -8.85 5.92
C ALA A 155 21.55 -7.78 5.91
N ARG A 156 21.96 -7.31 4.73
CA ARG A 156 22.98 -6.25 4.58
C ARG A 156 22.41 -4.86 4.84
N PHE A 157 21.10 -4.68 4.84
CA PHE A 157 20.47 -3.37 4.99
C PHE A 157 20.51 -2.89 6.43
N GLN A 158 21.29 -1.84 6.67
CA GLN A 158 21.29 -1.07 7.91
C GLN A 158 20.39 0.16 7.74
N MET A 159 19.15 0.05 8.19
CA MET A 159 18.15 1.09 8.01
C MET A 159 18.10 2.04 9.20
N ASN A 160 18.20 3.35 8.94
CA ASN A 160 17.83 4.39 9.87
C ASN A 160 16.48 4.98 9.43
N ARG A 161 15.45 4.87 10.28
CA ARG A 161 14.06 5.16 9.95
C ARG A 161 13.62 6.51 10.49
N PHE A 162 12.87 7.26 9.68
CA PHE A 162 12.31 8.56 10.02
C PHE A 162 10.85 8.61 9.59
N LEU A 163 9.92 8.85 10.52
CA LEU A 163 8.50 9.00 10.22
C LEU A 163 8.13 10.48 10.13
N HIS A 164 7.60 10.89 8.97
CA HIS A 164 7.27 12.30 8.67
C HIS A 164 5.76 12.52 8.65
N ILE A 165 5.13 12.50 9.83
CA ILE A 165 3.65 12.62 9.97
C ILE A 165 3.14 13.96 9.44
N ASP A 166 3.91 15.04 9.60
CA ASP A 166 3.49 16.40 9.25
C ASP A 166 3.39 16.66 7.75
N SER A 167 4.07 15.83 6.96
CA SER A 167 4.20 15.94 5.50
C SER A 167 3.55 14.74 4.78
N PRO A 168 2.21 14.66 4.72
CA PRO A 168 1.54 13.51 4.13
C PRO A 168 1.74 13.45 2.61
N ARG A 169 2.44 12.42 2.14
CA ARG A 169 2.77 12.21 0.71
C ARG A 169 2.39 10.83 0.17
N ALA A 170 1.97 9.92 1.05
CA ALA A 170 1.64 8.54 0.70
C ALA A 170 2.79 7.82 -0.03
N CYS A 171 4.04 8.03 0.43
CA CYS A 171 5.23 7.44 -0.17
C CYS A 171 6.25 7.00 0.88
N VAL A 172 7.20 6.18 0.45
CA VAL A 172 8.37 5.77 1.22
C VAL A 172 9.60 6.11 0.39
N VAL A 173 10.57 6.78 0.99
CA VAL A 173 11.81 7.19 0.31
C VAL A 173 12.97 6.43 0.93
N LEU A 174 13.70 5.68 0.11
CA LEU A 174 14.94 5.02 0.49
C LEU A 174 16.09 5.81 -0.10
N THR A 175 16.95 6.33 0.75
CA THR A 175 18.20 6.96 0.34
C THR A 175 19.35 6.04 0.73
N PHE A 176 20.03 5.48 -0.27
CA PHE A 176 21.22 4.66 -0.08
C PHE A 176 22.42 5.58 0.09
N LEU A 177 23.01 5.60 1.28
CA LEU A 177 24.08 6.54 1.66
C LEU A 177 25.46 6.11 1.17
N CYS A 178 25.60 4.85 0.77
CA CYS A 178 26.80 4.30 0.18
C CYS A 178 26.42 3.74 -1.19
N ALA A 179 26.41 4.60 -2.21
CA ALA A 179 26.68 4.12 -3.55
C ALA A 179 28.14 4.45 -3.81
N SER A 180 28.93 3.45 -4.21
CA SER A 180 30.28 3.71 -4.66
C SER A 180 30.15 4.55 -5.93
N THR A 181 30.42 5.85 -5.84
CA THR A 181 30.77 6.61 -7.02
C THR A 181 32.03 5.96 -7.57
N CYS A 182 31.91 5.25 -8.69
CA CYS A 182 33.06 4.94 -9.51
C CYS A 182 33.55 6.27 -10.12
N THR A 183 34.08 7.17 -9.30
CA THR A 183 34.94 8.26 -9.75
C THR A 183 36.27 7.60 -10.08
N SER A 184 36.37 7.10 -11.31
CA SER A 184 37.66 6.95 -11.97
C SER A 184 38.28 8.34 -12.01
N THR A 185 39.19 8.63 -11.09
CA THR A 185 40.11 9.75 -11.21
C THR A 185 40.92 9.54 -12.49
N PRO A 186 40.85 10.39 -13.52
CA PRO A 186 41.92 10.41 -14.50
C PRO A 186 43.11 11.04 -13.77
N SER A 187 44.04 10.22 -13.33
CA SER A 187 45.38 10.68 -12.96
C SER A 187 46.00 11.34 -14.20
N ASN A 188 46.25 12.63 -14.12
CA ASN A 188 47.30 13.31 -14.88
C ASN A 188 48.15 14.08 -13.87
#